data_AF-A0A821IER7-F1
#
_entry.id   AF-A0A821IER7-F1
#
_cell.length_a   1.000
_cell.length_b   1.000
_cell.length_c   1.000
_cell.angle_alpha   90.00
_cell.angle_beta   90.00
_cell.angle_gamma   90.00
#
_symmetry.space_group_name_H-M   'P 1'
#
loop_
_entity.id
_entity.type
_entity.pdbx_description
1 polymer ?
#
loop_
_entity_poly.entity_id
_entity_poly.type
_entity_poly.pdbx_seq_one_letter_code
_entity_poly.pdbx_strand_id
1 'polypeptide(L)'
;MRSPERFQKDSNNQHQPQKPNDKNLFKSNVSDSQTPFYLTKRFTFATYLTVTLLICGICLAVVVTLWLTSAITSTSTVAARTIIYSQNFTNGHTATAQCTVWTSFVAQLIQQPYILLTMSGTFDPIGVSVTDPTVIANISLALRTSTAYGPVTSNSNSWAVGLCGPSYELSASGTTCMCRTPGYSIRPCLTNQNYGGVNTTTCSGPNQTMTVIFQY
;
A
#
# COMPACT_ATOMS: atom_id res chain seq x y z
N MET A 1 -49.93 -36.65 -19.03
CA MET A 1 -49.47 -36.90 -20.41
C MET A 1 -49.57 -35.62 -21.24
N ARG A 2 -48.49 -34.84 -21.35
CA ARG A 2 -47.90 -34.38 -22.61
C ARG A 2 -46.70 -33.49 -22.28
N SER A 3 -45.58 -33.90 -22.89
CA SER A 3 -44.24 -33.33 -22.88
C SER A 3 -44.14 -32.17 -23.90
N PRO A 4 -42.98 -31.50 -24.08
CA PRO A 4 -42.90 -30.05 -24.18
C PRO A 4 -42.55 -29.56 -25.59
N GLU A 5 -42.67 -28.26 -25.84
CA GLU A 5 -42.08 -27.63 -27.01
C GLU A 5 -40.91 -26.73 -26.67
N ARG A 6 -39.88 -26.93 -27.48
CA ARG A 6 -38.47 -26.60 -27.36
C ARG A 6 -38.25 -25.33 -28.20
N PHE A 7 -37.87 -24.22 -27.57
CA PHE A 7 -37.41 -23.04 -28.29
C PHE A 7 -35.87 -23.06 -28.37
N GLN A 8 -35.35 -23.41 -29.54
CA GLN A 8 -33.96 -23.22 -29.93
C GLN A 8 -33.72 -21.74 -30.22
N LYS A 9 -32.68 -21.17 -29.60
CA LYS A 9 -32.13 -19.88 -29.99
C LYS A 9 -30.69 -20.09 -30.43
N ASP A 10 -30.52 -20.17 -31.74
CA ASP A 10 -29.24 -19.98 -32.41
C ASP A 10 -28.86 -18.51 -32.34
N SER A 11 -27.65 -18.20 -31.88
CA SER A 11 -27.00 -16.91 -32.15
C SER A 11 -25.50 -17.08 -32.11
N ASN A 12 -25.01 -17.35 -33.31
CA ASN A 12 -23.66 -17.30 -33.81
C ASN A 12 -23.14 -15.85 -33.70
N ASN A 13 -22.07 -15.60 -32.94
CA ASN A 13 -21.23 -14.41 -33.16
C ASN A 13 -19.83 -14.62 -32.57
N GLN A 14 -18.94 -15.23 -33.36
CA GLN A 14 -17.51 -15.22 -33.10
C GLN A 14 -16.94 -13.86 -33.50
N HIS A 15 -16.57 -13.06 -32.50
CA HIS A 15 -15.76 -11.87 -32.70
C HIS A 15 -14.29 -12.22 -32.43
N GLN A 16 -13.47 -12.11 -33.47
CA GLN A 16 -12.02 -12.28 -33.41
C GLN A 16 -11.36 -11.14 -32.62
N PRO A 17 -10.34 -11.40 -31.80
CA PRO A 17 -9.38 -10.37 -31.42
C PRO A 17 -8.26 -10.28 -32.46
N GLN A 18 -8.19 -9.13 -33.12
CA GLN A 18 -7.08 -8.72 -33.97
C GLN A 18 -5.80 -8.52 -33.15
N LYS A 19 -4.70 -8.87 -33.82
CA LYS A 19 -3.29 -8.80 -33.41
C LYS A 19 -2.79 -7.34 -33.34
N PRO A 20 -1.89 -7.02 -32.39
CA PRO A 20 -0.84 -6.03 -32.67
C PRO A 20 0.52 -6.72 -32.83
N ASN A 21 1.05 -6.69 -34.05
CA ASN A 21 2.49 -6.74 -34.29
C ASN A 21 3.05 -5.38 -33.87
N ASP A 22 4.06 -5.34 -33.01
CA ASP A 22 5.07 -4.29 -33.12
C ASP A 22 6.44 -4.84 -32.74
N LYS A 23 7.24 -5.02 -33.78
CA LYS A 23 8.69 -5.23 -33.75
C LYS A 23 9.31 -3.88 -34.11
N ASN A 24 9.86 -3.17 -33.13
CA ASN A 24 10.84 -2.10 -33.31
C ASN A 24 11.82 -2.26 -32.14
N LEU A 25 12.97 -2.94 -32.27
CA LEU A 25 14.13 -2.65 -33.12
C LEU A 25 14.63 -1.20 -32.98
N PHE A 26 15.20 -0.88 -31.83
CA PHE A 26 16.20 0.18 -31.71
C PHE A 26 17.51 -0.41 -31.21
N LYS A 27 18.42 -0.64 -32.16
CA LYS A 27 19.87 -0.72 -31.93
C LYS A 27 20.45 0.63 -32.36
N SER A 28 21.26 1.25 -31.51
CA SER A 28 22.35 2.13 -31.96
C SER A 28 23.42 2.20 -30.88
N ASN A 29 24.54 1.55 -31.17
CA ASN A 29 25.86 1.75 -30.55
C ASN A 29 26.42 3.11 -30.97
N VAL A 30 27.05 3.85 -30.05
CA VAL A 30 28.20 4.77 -30.26
C VAL A 30 28.81 4.99 -28.86
N SER A 31 29.87 4.32 -28.41
CA SER A 31 31.33 4.54 -28.59
C SER A 31 31.88 5.91 -28.14
N ASP A 32 32.70 5.84 -27.09
CA ASP A 32 33.93 6.58 -26.78
C ASP A 32 33.98 8.12 -26.78
N SER A 33 34.48 8.67 -25.64
CA SER A 33 35.57 9.64 -25.67
C SER A 33 36.22 9.78 -24.29
N GLN A 34 37.39 9.15 -24.14
CA GLN A 34 38.42 9.58 -23.20
C GLN A 34 39.19 10.73 -23.83
N THR A 35 39.48 11.78 -23.06
CA THR A 35 40.63 12.66 -23.34
C THR A 35 41.40 12.95 -22.04
N PRO A 36 42.69 12.59 -21.97
CA PRO A 36 43.62 13.13 -21.00
C PRO A 36 44.32 14.36 -21.59
N PHE A 37 44.51 15.42 -20.80
CA PHE A 37 45.46 16.47 -21.13
C PHE A 37 46.34 16.78 -19.91
N TYR A 38 47.63 16.48 -20.08
CA TYR A 38 48.74 16.99 -19.29
C TYR A 38 48.97 18.46 -19.63
N LEU A 39 49.27 19.32 -18.64
CA LEU A 39 50.35 20.30 -18.83
C LEU A 39 50.95 20.82 -17.51
N THR A 40 52.27 20.68 -17.47
CA THR A 40 53.25 21.09 -16.47
C THR A 40 53.56 22.59 -16.58
N LYS A 41 53.72 23.31 -15.46
CA LYS A 41 54.97 24.02 -15.05
C LYS A 41 54.77 25.23 -14.11
N ARG A 42 55.56 25.15 -13.03
CA ARG A 42 56.52 26.15 -12.46
C ARG A 42 56.01 27.49 -11.91
N PHE A 43 56.03 27.53 -10.57
CA PHE A 43 56.74 28.47 -9.68
C PHE A 43 57.11 29.86 -10.24
N THR A 44 56.61 30.90 -9.56
CA THR A 44 57.35 32.14 -9.37
C THR A 44 57.18 32.62 -7.93
N PHE A 45 58.29 32.63 -7.21
CA PHE A 45 58.52 33.32 -5.94
C PHE A 45 58.36 34.83 -6.16
N ALA A 46 57.45 35.49 -5.43
CA ALA A 46 57.54 36.88 -4.96
C ALA A 46 56.14 37.47 -4.74
N THR A 47 55.56 37.29 -3.56
CA THR A 47 54.52 38.17 -2.96
C THR A 47 54.17 37.67 -1.55
N TYR A 48 55.18 37.41 -0.71
CA TYR A 48 55.00 36.88 0.64
C TYR A 48 55.15 37.93 1.76
N LEU A 49 55.06 39.24 1.46
CA LEU A 49 55.37 40.28 2.46
C LEU A 49 54.30 41.37 2.69
N THR A 50 53.09 41.23 2.16
CA THR A 50 51.99 42.17 2.54
C THR A 50 50.64 41.52 2.82
N VAL A 51 50.50 40.19 2.66
CA VAL A 51 49.24 39.47 2.94
C VAL A 51 49.32 38.69 4.27
N THR A 52 50.13 39.14 5.22
CA THR A 52 50.15 38.58 6.59
C THR A 52 49.43 39.46 7.61
N LEU A 53 48.99 40.67 7.22
CA LEU A 53 48.25 41.58 8.11
C LEU A 53 46.77 41.77 7.75
N LEU A 54 46.28 41.15 6.66
CA LEU A 54 44.84 41.09 6.35
C LEU A 54 44.20 39.73 6.69
N ILE A 55 45.01 38.72 7.02
CA ILE A 55 44.54 37.38 7.41
C ILE A 55 44.27 37.29 8.92
N CYS A 56 44.84 38.20 9.73
CA CYS A 56 44.67 38.18 11.19
C CYS A 56 43.27 38.66 11.67
N GLY A 57 42.57 39.47 10.87
CA GLY A 57 41.22 39.97 11.21
C GLY A 57 40.05 39.12 10.69
N ILE A 58 40.22 38.43 9.57
CA ILE A 58 39.15 37.63 8.94
C ILE A 58 39.12 36.19 9.51
N CYS A 59 40.26 35.65 9.95
CA CYS A 59 40.31 34.33 10.59
C CYS A 59 39.64 34.28 11.97
N LEU A 60 39.53 35.40 12.70
CA LEU A 60 38.84 35.41 14.00
C LEU A 60 37.32 35.51 13.87
N ALA A 61 36.80 36.11 12.79
CA ALA A 61 35.36 36.26 12.57
C ALA A 61 34.70 34.98 12.03
N VAL A 62 35.39 34.20 11.19
CA VAL A 62 34.82 32.98 10.58
C VAL A 62 34.83 31.79 11.56
N VAL A 63 35.77 31.75 12.50
CA VAL A 63 35.81 30.68 13.51
C VAL A 63 34.72 30.90 14.57
N VAL A 64 34.37 32.13 14.94
CA VAL A 64 33.35 32.41 15.97
C VAL A 64 31.92 32.16 15.48
N THR A 65 31.64 32.24 14.17
CA THR A 65 30.31 31.91 13.61
C THR A 65 30.11 30.44 13.30
N LEU A 66 31.17 29.62 13.31
CA LEU A 66 31.09 28.17 13.09
C LEU A 66 30.91 27.35 14.39
N TRP A 67 30.66 28.02 15.52
CA TRP A 67 30.35 27.39 16.82
C TRP A 67 28.93 27.68 17.33
N LEU A 68 27.99 28.14 16.49
CA LEU A 68 26.64 28.53 16.98
C LEU A 68 25.43 28.05 16.18
N THR A 69 25.52 26.96 15.41
CA THR A 69 24.31 26.27 14.92
C THR A 69 24.48 24.76 14.88
N SER A 70 24.99 24.16 15.96
CA SER A 70 24.68 22.75 16.26
C SER A 70 23.30 22.73 16.92
N ALA A 71 22.25 23.04 16.16
CA ALA A 71 20.89 22.75 16.58
C ALA A 71 20.80 21.22 16.66
N ILE A 72 20.89 20.70 17.88
CA ILE A 72 20.63 19.30 18.18
C ILE A 72 19.15 19.08 17.84
N THR A 73 18.86 18.65 16.60
CA THR A 73 17.55 18.12 16.25
C THR A 73 17.39 16.84 17.06
N SER A 74 16.73 16.94 18.21
CA SER A 74 16.22 15.80 18.94
C SER A 74 15.17 15.13 18.07
N THR A 75 15.57 14.11 17.31
CA THR A 75 14.64 13.22 16.62
C THR A 75 13.96 12.36 17.67
N SER A 76 12.82 12.84 18.18
CA SER A 76 11.92 12.02 18.97
C SER A 76 11.34 10.93 18.08
N THR A 77 11.91 9.72 18.15
CA THR A 77 11.30 8.52 17.57
C THR A 77 10.02 8.22 18.35
N VAL A 78 8.88 8.71 17.87
CA VAL A 78 7.57 8.30 18.36
C VAL A 78 7.40 6.83 18.01
N ALA A 79 7.21 5.97 19.01
CA ALA A 79 6.92 4.56 18.78
C ALA A 79 5.56 4.44 18.08
N ALA A 80 5.53 3.77 16.93
CA ALA A 80 4.28 3.52 16.20
C ALA A 80 3.32 2.71 17.07
N ARG A 81 2.06 3.14 17.13
CA ARG A 81 0.97 2.45 17.82
C ARG A 81 0.20 1.59 16.82
N THR A 82 -0.52 0.60 17.32
CA THR A 82 -1.30 -0.31 16.47
C THR A 82 -2.74 -0.45 16.93
N ILE A 83 -3.66 -0.59 15.97
CA ILE A 83 -5.05 -1.02 16.16
C ILE A 83 -5.17 -2.37 15.46
N ILE A 84 -5.53 -3.42 16.20
CA ILE A 84 -5.50 -4.80 15.71
C ILE A 84 -6.89 -5.41 15.82
N TYR A 85 -7.34 -6.00 14.72
CA TYR A 85 -8.41 -6.99 14.69
C TYR A 85 -7.81 -8.34 14.33
N SER A 86 -8.05 -9.37 15.13
CA SER A 86 -7.65 -10.74 14.80
C SER A 86 -8.67 -11.70 15.38
N GLN A 87 -9.31 -12.49 14.51
CA GLN A 87 -10.38 -13.39 14.90
C GLN A 87 -10.31 -14.71 14.13
N ASN A 88 -10.69 -15.79 14.80
CA ASN A 88 -10.83 -17.11 14.18
C ASN A 88 -12.23 -17.26 13.57
N PHE A 89 -12.29 -17.77 12.35
CA PHE A 89 -13.51 -18.07 11.61
C PHE A 89 -13.63 -19.56 11.37
N THR A 90 -14.86 -20.06 11.42
CA THR A 90 -15.16 -21.50 11.27
C THR A 90 -16.08 -21.69 10.07
N ASN A 91 -15.66 -22.54 9.14
CA ASN A 91 -16.40 -22.90 7.95
C ASN A 91 -17.80 -23.42 8.32
N GLY A 92 -18.81 -22.99 7.56
CA GLY A 92 -20.19 -23.38 7.81
C GLY A 92 -20.90 -22.55 8.90
N HIS A 93 -20.20 -21.64 9.60
CA HIS A 93 -20.79 -20.81 10.65
C HIS A 93 -20.94 -19.34 10.23
N THR A 94 -21.98 -18.70 10.76
CA THR A 94 -22.15 -17.24 10.70
C THR A 94 -21.25 -16.59 11.76
N ALA A 95 -20.53 -15.53 11.39
CA ALA A 95 -19.46 -14.96 12.20
C ALA A 95 -19.96 -13.90 13.22
N THR A 96 -21.00 -14.24 13.99
CA THR A 96 -21.69 -13.29 14.88
C THR A 96 -20.78 -12.70 15.96
N ALA A 97 -19.97 -13.52 16.63
CA ALA A 97 -19.05 -13.04 17.67
C ALA A 97 -17.93 -12.17 17.06
N GLN A 98 -17.41 -12.60 15.91
CA GLN A 98 -16.38 -11.89 15.16
C GLN A 98 -16.90 -10.54 14.67
N CYS A 99 -18.17 -10.44 14.29
CA CYS A 99 -18.82 -9.18 13.94
C CYS A 99 -18.83 -8.19 15.11
N THR A 100 -19.16 -8.62 16.34
CA THR A 100 -19.12 -7.75 17.52
C THR A 100 -17.71 -7.20 17.78
N VAL A 101 -16.67 -8.03 17.59
CA VAL A 101 -15.29 -7.57 17.71
C VAL A 101 -14.91 -6.64 16.56
N TRP A 102 -15.40 -6.90 15.35
CA TRP A 102 -15.16 -6.06 14.18
C TRP A 102 -15.75 -4.67 14.33
N THR A 103 -16.99 -4.55 14.82
CA THR A 103 -17.60 -3.23 15.07
C THR A 103 -16.84 -2.45 16.14
N SER A 104 -16.34 -3.12 17.18
CA SER A 104 -15.49 -2.52 18.21
C SER A 104 -14.12 -2.08 17.66
N PHE A 105 -13.55 -2.85 16.73
CA PHE A 105 -12.32 -2.49 16.01
C PHE A 105 -12.55 -1.27 15.10
N VAL A 106 -13.59 -1.29 14.27
CA VAL A 106 -13.93 -0.19 13.36
C VAL A 106 -14.19 1.10 14.14
N ALA A 107 -14.79 1.04 15.33
CA ALA A 107 -15.01 2.20 16.18
C ALA A 107 -13.72 2.91 16.64
N GLN A 108 -12.60 2.18 16.72
CA GLN A 108 -11.28 2.72 17.08
C GLN A 108 -10.58 3.46 15.93
N LEU A 109 -11.04 3.27 14.69
CA LEU A 109 -10.48 3.89 13.48
C LEU A 109 -10.85 5.37 13.37
N ILE A 110 -10.32 6.19 14.28
CA ILE A 110 -10.43 7.65 14.23
C ILE A 110 -9.35 8.24 13.30
N GLN A 111 -9.43 9.54 13.01
CA GLN A 111 -8.42 10.23 12.22
C GLN A 111 -7.06 10.17 12.94
N GLN A 112 -6.08 9.53 12.31
CA GLN A 112 -4.72 9.33 12.81
C GLN A 112 -3.73 9.39 11.62
N PRO A 113 -2.43 9.65 11.86
CA PRO A 113 -1.41 9.63 10.83
C PRO A 113 -1.00 8.18 10.47
N TYR A 114 -1.94 7.40 9.92
CA TYR A 114 -1.68 6.00 9.62
C TYR A 114 -0.54 5.82 8.62
N ILE A 115 0.38 4.90 8.94
CA ILE A 115 1.60 4.62 8.17
C ILE A 115 1.60 3.23 7.52
N LEU A 116 0.80 2.30 8.03
CA LEU A 116 0.69 0.95 7.49
C LEU A 116 -0.70 0.37 7.74
N LEU A 117 -1.28 -0.25 6.71
CA LEU A 117 -2.39 -1.19 6.84
C LEU A 117 -1.95 -2.54 6.32
N THR A 118 -2.17 -3.61 7.10
CA THR A 118 -1.90 -5.00 6.72
C THR A 118 -3.14 -5.85 6.90
N MET A 119 -3.44 -6.71 5.93
CA MET A 119 -4.41 -7.80 6.02
C MET A 119 -3.67 -9.13 5.85
N SER A 120 -3.69 -9.99 6.88
CA SER A 120 -2.99 -11.28 6.90
C SER A 120 -3.87 -12.37 7.53
N GLY A 121 -3.44 -13.63 7.46
CA GLY A 121 -4.20 -14.74 8.02
C GLY A 121 -3.47 -16.07 8.02
N THR A 122 -4.15 -17.14 8.44
CA THR A 122 -3.58 -18.49 8.56
C THR A 122 -2.94 -18.99 7.25
N PHE A 123 -3.54 -18.67 6.10
CA PHE A 123 -3.08 -19.12 4.78
C PHE A 123 -2.18 -18.11 4.05
N ASP A 124 -1.94 -16.94 4.66
CA ASP A 124 -0.93 -15.98 4.23
C ASP A 124 -0.51 -15.13 5.45
N PRO A 125 0.49 -15.60 6.22
CA PRO A 125 0.92 -14.91 7.43
C PRO A 125 1.67 -13.61 7.15
N ILE A 126 2.21 -13.42 5.93
CA ILE A 126 2.82 -12.15 5.50
C ILE A 126 1.71 -11.16 5.17
N GLY A 127 0.70 -11.61 4.42
CA GLY A 127 -0.44 -10.81 4.05
C GLY A 127 -0.16 -9.80 2.95
N VAL A 128 -1.16 -8.95 2.72
CA VAL A 128 -1.10 -7.82 1.80
C VAL A 128 -1.12 -6.52 2.60
N SER A 129 -0.35 -5.54 2.14
CA SER A 129 -0.20 -4.27 2.87
C SER A 129 -0.25 -3.06 1.94
N VAL A 130 -0.71 -1.93 2.48
CA VAL A 130 -0.63 -0.61 1.86
C VAL A 130 0.11 0.34 2.80
N THR A 131 1.00 1.14 2.21
CA THR A 131 1.87 2.12 2.89
C THR A 131 1.58 3.56 2.45
N ASP A 132 0.66 3.77 1.51
CA ASP A 132 0.23 5.11 1.12
C ASP A 132 -0.69 5.69 2.21
N PRO A 133 -0.26 6.74 2.94
CA PRO A 133 -1.01 7.28 4.07
C PRO A 133 -2.39 7.83 3.66
N THR A 134 -2.53 8.33 2.43
CA THR A 134 -3.81 8.84 1.92
C THR A 134 -4.79 7.69 1.71
N VAL A 135 -4.32 6.58 1.13
CA VAL A 135 -5.14 5.39 0.91
C VAL A 135 -5.55 4.78 2.26
N ILE A 136 -4.63 4.66 3.22
CA ILE A 136 -4.95 4.11 4.54
C ILE A 136 -5.95 4.98 5.29
N ALA A 137 -5.77 6.31 5.28
CA ALA A 137 -6.70 7.25 5.91
C ALA A 137 -8.10 7.20 5.29
N ASN A 138 -8.20 7.04 3.97
CA ASN A 138 -9.50 6.90 3.31
C ASN A 138 -10.17 5.56 3.63
N ILE A 139 -9.41 4.46 3.71
CA ILE A 139 -9.95 3.15 4.12
C ILE A 139 -10.45 3.20 5.56
N SER A 140 -9.67 3.77 6.49
CA SER A 140 -10.05 3.85 7.90
C SER A 140 -11.30 4.72 8.09
N LEU A 141 -11.37 5.87 7.42
CA LEU A 141 -12.54 6.74 7.40
C LEU A 141 -13.77 6.03 6.82
N ALA A 142 -13.61 5.35 5.67
CA ALA A 142 -14.69 4.63 5.01
C ALA A 142 -15.29 3.54 5.90
N LEU A 143 -14.43 2.74 6.55
CA LEU A 143 -14.88 1.74 7.53
C LEU A 143 -15.59 2.40 8.71
N ARG A 144 -14.98 3.43 9.31
CA ARG A 144 -15.50 4.10 10.52
C ARG A 144 -16.86 4.74 10.30
N THR A 145 -17.08 5.30 9.11
CA THR A 145 -18.27 6.08 8.76
C THR A 145 -19.28 5.29 7.94
N SER A 146 -18.98 4.02 7.63
CA SER A 146 -19.84 3.20 6.75
C SER A 146 -20.09 3.91 5.42
N THR A 147 -19.01 4.31 4.75
CA THR A 147 -19.04 4.92 3.42
C THR A 147 -18.21 4.11 2.43
N ALA A 148 -18.50 4.26 1.13
CA ALA A 148 -17.77 3.51 0.10
C ALA A 148 -16.45 4.22 -0.25
N TYR A 149 -15.43 3.43 -0.55
CA TYR A 149 -14.14 3.90 -1.04
C TYR A 149 -13.54 2.87 -2.00
N GLY A 150 -12.93 3.35 -3.08
CA GLY A 150 -12.29 2.51 -4.09
C GLY A 150 -13.24 1.86 -5.09
N PRO A 151 -12.73 0.96 -5.95
CA PRO A 151 -11.38 0.37 -5.88
C PRO A 151 -10.24 1.35 -6.19
N VAL A 152 -9.16 1.29 -5.41
CA VAL A 152 -7.90 2.01 -5.65
C VAL A 152 -6.74 1.02 -5.61
N THR A 153 -5.82 1.11 -6.57
CA THR A 153 -4.62 0.26 -6.59
C THR A 153 -3.52 0.86 -5.72
N SER A 154 -2.97 0.07 -4.78
CA SER A 154 -1.80 0.43 -3.99
C SER A 154 -1.02 -0.82 -3.59
N ASN A 155 0.32 -0.75 -3.69
CA ASN A 155 1.24 -1.88 -3.47
C ASN A 155 0.80 -3.16 -4.20
N SER A 156 0.44 -3.02 -5.48
CA SER A 156 -0.04 -4.10 -6.37
C SER A 156 -1.36 -4.77 -5.98
N ASN A 157 -2.04 -4.29 -4.93
CA ASN A 157 -3.34 -4.77 -4.51
C ASN A 157 -4.42 -3.73 -4.84
N SER A 158 -5.66 -4.18 -5.05
CA SER A 158 -6.79 -3.30 -5.33
C SER A 158 -7.70 -3.22 -4.10
N TRP A 159 -7.64 -2.09 -3.41
CA TRP A 159 -8.30 -1.87 -2.13
C TRP A 159 -9.66 -1.22 -2.31
N ALA A 160 -10.67 -1.75 -1.63
CA ALA A 160 -11.99 -1.16 -1.59
C ALA A 160 -12.66 -1.37 -0.22
N VAL A 161 -13.50 -0.42 0.15
CA VAL A 161 -14.44 -0.51 1.26
C VAL A 161 -15.83 -0.25 0.68
N GLY A 162 -16.80 -1.09 1.02
CA GLY A 162 -18.11 -0.98 0.39
C GLY A 162 -19.15 -1.88 1.03
N LEU A 163 -20.41 -1.52 0.83
CA LEU A 163 -21.55 -2.24 1.38
C LEU A 163 -21.62 -3.66 0.79
N CYS A 164 -21.77 -4.65 1.66
CA CYS A 164 -22.10 -6.02 1.30
C CYS A 164 -23.06 -6.59 2.35
N GLY A 165 -24.33 -6.76 1.95
CA GLY A 165 -25.40 -7.08 2.90
C GLY A 165 -25.59 -5.95 3.93
N PRO A 166 -25.68 -6.26 5.24
CA PRO A 166 -25.95 -5.25 6.28
C PRO A 166 -24.68 -4.50 6.76
N SER A 167 -23.52 -4.76 6.17
CA SER A 167 -22.24 -4.26 6.69
C SER A 167 -21.25 -3.90 5.60
N TYR A 168 -20.18 -3.21 5.97
CA TYR A 168 -19.10 -2.85 5.06
C TYR A 168 -18.02 -3.93 5.04
N GLU A 169 -17.63 -4.33 3.82
CA GLU A 169 -16.53 -5.22 3.51
C GLU A 169 -15.24 -4.41 3.31
N LEU A 170 -14.12 -4.89 3.87
CA LEU A 170 -12.77 -4.47 3.48
C LEU A 170 -12.22 -5.50 2.49
N SER A 171 -11.90 -5.07 1.27
CA SER A 171 -11.31 -5.91 0.23
C SER A 171 -9.95 -5.37 -0.20
N ALA A 172 -9.00 -6.27 -0.42
CA ALA A 172 -7.72 -6.01 -1.10
C ALA A 172 -7.63 -6.72 -2.47
N SER A 173 -8.76 -7.21 -2.98
CA SER A 173 -8.83 -7.97 -4.24
C SER A 173 -9.71 -7.33 -5.31
N GLY A 174 -9.98 -6.02 -5.22
CA GLY A 174 -10.81 -5.28 -6.18
C GLY A 174 -12.13 -4.84 -5.57
N THR A 175 -13.21 -5.00 -6.32
CA THR A 175 -14.56 -4.62 -5.86
C THR A 175 -15.03 -5.43 -4.65
N THR A 176 -15.91 -4.82 -3.85
CA THR A 176 -16.56 -5.45 -2.69
C THR A 176 -17.76 -6.30 -3.11
N CYS A 177 -18.24 -7.13 -2.18
CA CYS A 177 -19.38 -8.02 -2.32
C CYS A 177 -19.28 -9.05 -3.44
N MET A 178 -18.05 -9.47 -3.75
CA MET A 178 -17.77 -10.54 -4.70
C MET A 178 -17.17 -11.75 -3.99
N CYS A 179 -17.45 -12.94 -4.51
CA CYS A 179 -16.73 -14.17 -4.15
C CYS A 179 -15.46 -14.27 -5.01
N ARG A 180 -14.30 -14.47 -4.39
CA ARG A 180 -13.01 -14.58 -5.08
C ARG A 180 -12.23 -15.77 -4.55
N THR A 181 -11.46 -16.42 -5.41
CA THR A 181 -10.63 -17.59 -5.08
C THR A 181 -9.32 -17.55 -5.88
N PRO A 182 -8.16 -17.29 -5.25
CA PRO A 182 -8.02 -16.74 -3.90
C PRO A 182 -8.50 -15.29 -3.84
N GLY A 183 -8.75 -14.78 -2.64
CA GLY A 183 -9.04 -13.38 -2.38
C GLY A 183 -8.64 -12.93 -0.98
N TYR A 184 -8.68 -11.63 -0.79
CA TYR A 184 -8.41 -10.90 0.44
C TYR A 184 -9.61 -10.02 0.73
N SER A 185 -10.47 -10.48 1.64
CA SER A 185 -11.71 -9.83 2.01
C SER A 185 -12.08 -10.15 3.44
N ILE A 186 -12.55 -9.15 4.19
CA ILE A 186 -13.03 -9.29 5.56
C ILE A 186 -14.40 -8.63 5.66
N ARG A 187 -15.41 -9.44 5.98
CA ARG A 187 -16.82 -9.04 6.10
C ARG A 187 -17.55 -9.89 7.15
N PRO A 188 -17.09 -9.86 8.42
CA PRO A 188 -17.59 -10.72 9.49
C PRO A 188 -19.07 -10.48 9.83
N CYS A 189 -19.61 -9.31 9.50
CA CYS A 189 -20.97 -8.92 9.83
C CYS A 189 -22.02 -9.33 8.78
N LEU A 190 -21.67 -10.19 7.82
CA LEU A 190 -22.67 -10.86 7.01
C LEU A 190 -23.49 -11.85 7.84
N THR A 191 -24.79 -11.96 7.54
CA THR A 191 -25.73 -12.89 8.21
C THR A 191 -25.68 -14.30 7.64
N ASN A 192 -24.56 -14.69 7.03
CA ASN A 192 -24.32 -16.01 6.43
C ASN A 192 -22.84 -16.42 6.61
N GLN A 193 -22.45 -17.53 5.98
CA GLN A 193 -21.12 -18.14 6.13
C GLN A 193 -20.03 -17.48 5.25
N ASN A 194 -20.35 -16.41 4.51
CA ASN A 194 -19.42 -15.78 3.57
C ASN A 194 -18.57 -14.69 4.22
N TYR A 195 -18.00 -14.95 5.39
CA TYR A 195 -17.29 -13.97 6.23
C TYR A 195 -16.02 -13.34 5.61
N GLY A 196 -15.61 -13.81 4.43
CA GLY A 196 -14.39 -13.38 3.75
C GLY A 196 -13.35 -14.49 3.71
N GLY A 197 -12.12 -14.10 3.43
CA GLY A 197 -10.97 -14.99 3.34
C GLY A 197 -9.70 -14.20 3.10
N VAL A 198 -8.57 -14.69 3.60
CA VAL A 198 -7.23 -14.18 3.32
C VAL A 198 -6.45 -15.27 2.60
N ASN A 199 -6.09 -15.03 1.34
CA ASN A 199 -5.46 -15.98 0.44
C ASN A 199 -6.25 -17.31 0.28
N THR A 200 -7.58 -17.22 0.34
CA THR A 200 -8.51 -18.37 0.25
C THR A 200 -9.77 -17.97 -0.51
N THR A 201 -10.73 -18.90 -0.68
CA THR A 201 -12.09 -18.52 -1.14
C THR A 201 -12.74 -17.57 -0.14
N THR A 202 -13.29 -16.45 -0.62
CA THR A 202 -13.93 -15.43 0.24
C THR A 202 -15.42 -15.72 0.52
N CYS A 203 -15.98 -16.74 -0.14
CA CYS A 203 -17.32 -17.28 0.11
C CYS A 203 -17.20 -18.76 0.47
N SER A 204 -17.92 -19.19 1.50
CA SER A 204 -17.75 -20.50 2.13
C SER A 204 -16.27 -20.79 2.47
N GLY A 205 -15.59 -19.79 3.04
CA GLY A 205 -14.16 -19.85 3.38
C GLY A 205 -13.82 -21.03 4.30
N PRO A 206 -12.58 -21.54 4.28
CA PRO A 206 -12.12 -22.54 5.23
C PRO A 206 -12.00 -21.96 6.65
N ASN A 207 -11.78 -22.82 7.64
CA ASN A 207 -11.37 -22.41 8.98
C ASN A 207 -10.07 -21.60 8.87
N GLN A 208 -10.08 -20.37 9.34
CA GLN A 208 -8.90 -19.51 9.30
C GLN A 208 -8.99 -18.40 10.33
N THR A 209 -7.84 -17.97 10.84
CA THR A 209 -7.70 -16.70 11.53
C THR A 209 -7.40 -15.62 10.51
N MET A 210 -8.14 -14.52 10.56
CA MET A 210 -7.90 -13.32 9.73
C MET A 210 -7.57 -12.14 10.62
N THR A 211 -6.58 -11.37 10.20
CA THR A 211 -6.01 -10.26 10.95
C THR A 211 -5.96 -8.99 10.10
N VAL A 212 -6.36 -7.87 10.68
CA VAL A 212 -6.19 -6.51 10.13
C VAL A 212 -5.44 -5.66 11.14
N ILE A 213 -4.40 -4.98 10.68
CA ILE A 213 -3.56 -4.10 11.51
C ILE A 213 -3.50 -2.74 10.86
N PHE A 214 -3.84 -1.70 11.61
CA PHE A 214 -3.49 -0.32 11.29
C PHE A 214 -2.36 0.15 12.22
N GLN A 215 -1.31 0.74 11.67
CA GLN A 215 -0.23 1.38 12.42
C GLN A 215 -0.28 2.90 12.23
N TYR A 216 -0.05 3.68 13.28
CA TYR A 216 -0.10 5.16 13.29
C TYR A 216 0.76 5.77 14.39
#